data_AF-A0A1W9QQX5-F1
#
_entry.id   AF-A0A1W9QQX5-F1
#
_cell.length_a   1.000
_cell.length_b   1.000
_cell.length_c   1.000
_cell.angle_alpha   90.00
_cell.angle_beta   90.00
_cell.angle_gamma   90.00
#
_symmetry.space_group_name_H-M   'P 1'
#
loop_
_entity.id
_entity.type
_entity.pdbx_description
1 polymer ?
#
loop_
_entity_poly.entity_id
_entity_poly.type
_entity_poly.pdbx_seq_one_letter_code
_entity_poly.pdbx_strand_id
1 'polypeptide(L)'
;MPEIQAGRIPQENGGDVIILDIGTNPDAKPDVLYQFAILGSIYARYVLKIKNPRVGLLNIGEEEGKGNLLCQSAYQLMKDSKEFNFFGNIESRDLFKSKVDVVVCDGYT
;
A
#
# COMPACT_ATOMS: atom_id res chain seq x y z
N MET A 1 19.34 -2.76 2.76
CA MET A 1 17.91 -2.61 2.45
C MET A 1 17.42 -1.44 3.28
N PRO A 2 16.54 -0.56 2.78
CA PRO A 2 15.88 0.43 3.63
C PRO A 2 15.20 -0.30 4.78
N GLU A 3 15.32 0.23 5.99
CA GLU A 3 14.47 -0.23 7.09
C GLU A 3 13.01 0.13 6.74
N ILE A 4 12.07 -0.74 7.11
CA ILE A 4 10.64 -0.55 6.84
C ILE A 4 9.85 -0.90 8.10
N GLN A 5 8.93 -0.01 8.48
CA GLN A 5 8.02 -0.26 9.58
C GLN A 5 6.66 -0.64 9.03
N ALA A 6 6.09 -1.72 9.58
CA ALA A 6 4.81 -2.26 9.16
C ALA A 6 3.82 -2.28 10.32
N GLY A 7 2.57 -1.93 10.04
CA GLY A 7 1.46 -2.04 10.99
C GLY A 7 0.40 -3.03 10.50
N ARG A 8 -0.36 -3.61 11.42
CA ARG A 8 -1.63 -4.29 11.14
C ARG A 8 -2.76 -3.46 11.70
N ILE A 9 -3.72 -3.11 10.85
CA ILE A 9 -4.91 -2.34 11.23
C ILE A 9 -6.13 -3.26 11.10
N PRO A 10 -6.97 -3.40 12.12
CA PRO A 10 -8.16 -4.23 12.05
C PRO A 10 -9.16 -3.70 11.03
N GLN A 11 -9.90 -4.60 10.39
CA GLN A 11 -10.96 -4.30 9.44
C GLN A 11 -12.32 -4.80 9.95
N GLU A 12 -13.40 -4.22 9.42
CA GLU A 12 -14.79 -4.51 9.81
C GLU A 12 -15.17 -5.99 9.62
N ASN A 13 -14.51 -6.69 8.69
CA ASN A 13 -14.74 -8.12 8.45
C ASN A 13 -14.00 -9.05 9.45
N GLY A 14 -13.33 -8.49 10.46
CA GLY A 14 -12.53 -9.23 11.44
C GLY A 14 -11.12 -9.63 10.96
N GLY A 15 -10.74 -9.25 9.74
CA GLY A 15 -9.37 -9.36 9.22
C GLY A 15 -8.52 -8.13 9.55
N ASP A 16 -7.32 -8.08 8.98
CA ASP A 16 -6.44 -6.93 9.08
C ASP A 16 -5.96 -6.48 7.69
N VAL A 17 -5.72 -5.17 7.54
CA VAL A 17 -4.89 -4.61 6.47
C VAL A 17 -3.47 -4.39 6.99
N ILE A 18 -2.49 -4.70 6.16
CA ILE A 18 -1.08 -4.37 6.44
C ILE A 18 -0.80 -2.98 5.86
N ILE A 19 -0.18 -2.09 6.63
CA ILE A 19 0.24 -0.75 6.17
C ILE A 19 1.76 -0.61 6.24
N LEU A 20 2.36 -0.05 5.18
CA LEU A 20 3.81 0.05 4.93
C LEU A 20 4.14 1.33 4.15
N ASP A 21 4.99 2.25 4.55
CA ASP A 21 5.78 2.39 5.76
C ASP A 21 5.07 3.34 6.75
N ILE A 22 5.33 3.19 8.04
CA ILE A 22 4.67 3.99 9.11
C ILE A 22 5.67 4.70 10.04
N GLY A 23 6.88 4.99 9.56
CA GLY A 23 7.81 5.83 10.32
C GLY A 23 9.28 5.85 9.89
N THR A 24 9.67 5.12 8.85
CA THR A 24 11.11 4.94 8.54
C THR A 24 11.61 5.84 7.40
N ASN A 25 10.82 6.01 6.35
CA ASN A 25 11.21 6.69 5.11
C ASN A 25 10.30 7.90 4.86
N PRO A 26 10.52 9.05 5.52
CA PRO A 26 9.65 10.23 5.39
C PRO A 26 9.66 10.83 3.98
N ASP A 27 10.78 10.73 3.26
CA ASP A 27 10.93 11.20 1.87
C ASP A 27 11.19 10.01 0.94
N ALA A 28 10.23 9.09 0.89
CA ALA A 28 10.34 7.92 0.03
C ALA A 28 10.31 8.31 -1.47
N LYS A 29 10.98 7.50 -2.30
CA LYS A 29 10.92 7.62 -3.76
C LYS A 29 9.79 6.75 -4.34
N PRO A 30 9.26 7.06 -5.53
CA PRO A 30 8.21 6.26 -6.16
C PRO A 30 8.56 4.76 -6.31
N ASP A 31 9.82 4.46 -6.65
CA ASP A 31 10.31 3.08 -6.77
C ASP A 31 10.42 2.36 -5.43
N VAL A 32 10.60 3.09 -4.33
CA VAL A 32 10.60 2.54 -2.97
C VAL A 32 9.16 2.13 -2.58
N LEU A 33 8.16 2.95 -2.86
CA LEU A 33 6.75 2.59 -2.67
C LEU A 33 6.36 1.35 -3.50
N TYR A 34 6.88 1.24 -4.73
CA TYR A 34 6.70 0.05 -5.57
C TYR A 34 7.31 -1.20 -4.91
N GLN A 35 8.51 -1.10 -4.34
CA GLN A 35 9.14 -2.20 -3.60
C GLN A 35 8.34 -2.58 -2.34
N PHE A 36 7.77 -1.61 -1.64
CA PHE A 36 6.91 -1.86 -0.49
C PHE A 36 5.63 -2.61 -0.90
N ALA A 37 5.07 -2.29 -2.06
CA ALA A 37 3.91 -2.99 -2.61
C ALA A 37 4.21 -4.47 -2.90
N ILE A 38 5.38 -4.77 -3.48
CA ILE A 38 5.85 -6.16 -3.67
C ILE A 38 5.99 -6.87 -2.32
N LEU A 39 6.72 -6.27 -1.38
CA LEU A 39 7.03 -6.89 -0.09
C LEU A 39 5.75 -7.16 0.71
N GLY A 40 4.86 -6.17 0.78
CA GLY A 40 3.56 -6.31 1.44
C GLY A 40 2.70 -7.39 0.78
N SER A 41 2.66 -7.45 -0.56
CA SER A 41 1.93 -8.49 -1.30
C SER A 41 2.46 -9.89 -1.02
N ILE A 42 3.78 -10.07 -0.99
CA ILE A 42 4.43 -11.34 -0.64
C ILE A 42 4.08 -11.74 0.80
N TYR A 43 4.21 -10.81 1.75
CA TYR A 43 3.90 -11.08 3.15
C TYR A 43 2.41 -11.47 3.33
N ALA A 44 1.49 -10.70 2.77
CA ALA A 44 0.05 -11.00 2.82
C ALA A 44 -0.26 -12.37 2.20
N ARG A 45 0.39 -12.73 1.08
CA ARG A 45 0.18 -14.02 0.42
C ARG A 45 0.71 -15.19 1.23
N TYR A 46 1.96 -15.13 1.66
CA TYR A 46 2.63 -16.31 2.22
C TYR A 46 2.49 -16.43 3.73
N VAL A 47 2.38 -15.32 4.45
CA VAL A 47 2.22 -15.29 5.90
C VAL A 47 0.74 -15.26 6.28
N LEU A 48 -0.04 -14.32 5.73
CA LEU A 48 -1.46 -14.19 6.04
C LEU A 48 -2.37 -15.10 5.18
N LYS A 49 -1.79 -15.87 4.24
CA LYS A 49 -2.49 -16.84 3.39
C LYS A 49 -3.57 -16.23 2.49
N ILE A 50 -3.45 -14.96 2.13
CA ILE A 50 -4.35 -14.28 1.20
C ILE A 50 -3.93 -14.60 -0.23
N LYS A 51 -4.70 -15.40 -0.96
CA LYS A 51 -4.29 -15.95 -2.28
C LYS A 51 -3.86 -14.87 -3.29
N ASN A 52 -4.61 -13.77 -3.39
CA ASN A 52 -4.33 -12.68 -4.33
C ASN A 52 -4.53 -11.30 -3.66
N PRO A 53 -3.60 -10.89 -2.78
CA PRO A 53 -3.79 -9.72 -1.93
C PRO A 53 -3.81 -8.45 -2.76
N ARG A 54 -4.84 -7.63 -2.56
CA ARG A 54 -5.02 -6.33 -3.18
C ARG A 54 -4.14 -5.31 -2.48
N VAL A 55 -3.35 -4.58 -3.26
CA VAL A 55 -2.45 -3.53 -2.78
C VAL A 55 -3.02 -2.16 -3.16
N GLY A 56 -3.26 -1.29 -2.19
CA GLY A 56 -3.68 0.09 -2.38
C GLY A 56 -2.53 1.08 -2.12
N LEU A 57 -2.50 2.19 -2.85
CA LEU A 57 -1.63 3.33 -2.56
C LEU A 57 -2.41 4.35 -1.72
N LEU A 58 -1.96 4.63 -0.49
CA LEU A 58 -2.62 5.61 0.37
C LEU A 58 -2.57 6.98 -0.29
N ASN A 59 -3.73 7.63 -0.36
CA ASN A 59 -3.88 8.87 -1.11
C ASN A 59 -5.02 9.73 -0.54
N ILE A 60 -5.07 10.99 -0.95
CA ILE A 60 -6.12 11.95 -0.59
C ILE A 60 -7.40 11.81 -1.43
N GLY A 61 -7.42 10.90 -2.40
CA GLY A 61 -8.58 10.61 -3.24
C GLY A 61 -8.34 9.37 -4.11
N GLU A 62 -9.41 8.74 -4.58
CA GLU A 62 -9.37 7.48 -5.32
C GLU A 62 -8.96 7.61 -6.80
N GLU A 63 -9.07 8.82 -7.39
CA GLU A 63 -8.75 9.06 -8.80
C GLU A 63 -7.23 8.93 -9.07
N GLU A 64 -6.83 8.41 -10.24
CA GLU A 64 -5.43 8.18 -10.65
C GLU A 64 -4.51 9.40 -10.48
N GLY A 65 -5.03 10.61 -10.74
CA GLY A 65 -4.26 11.85 -10.66
C GLY A 65 -4.17 12.49 -9.27
N LYS A 66 -4.72 11.86 -8.22
CA LYS A 66 -4.73 12.43 -6.86
C LYS A 66 -3.40 12.17 -6.13
N GLY A 67 -3.13 13.05 -5.17
CA GLY A 67 -1.95 13.00 -4.32
C GLY A 67 -0.86 13.96 -4.78
N ASN A 68 0.24 13.96 -4.03
CA ASN A 68 1.44 14.72 -4.38
C ASN A 68 2.20 14.05 -5.54
N LEU A 69 3.33 14.63 -5.94
CA LEU A 69 4.17 14.08 -7.03
C LEU A 69 4.66 12.66 -6.73
N LEU A 70 4.92 12.32 -5.47
CA LEU A 70 5.31 10.97 -5.06
C LEU A 70 4.18 9.98 -5.36
N CYS A 71 2.97 10.23 -4.86
CA CYS A 71 1.81 9.36 -5.07
C CYS A 71 1.48 9.22 -6.57
N GLN A 72 1.44 10.33 -7.32
CA GLN A 72 1.13 10.29 -8.75
C GLN A 72 2.16 9.47 -9.53
N SER A 73 3.46 9.65 -9.24
CA SER A 73 4.53 8.90 -9.90
C SER A 73 4.50 7.42 -9.50
N ALA A 74 4.27 7.11 -8.23
CA ALA A 74 4.17 5.74 -7.73
C ALA A 74 2.98 5.03 -8.39
N TYR A 75 1.84 5.69 -8.51
CA TYR A 75 0.67 5.15 -9.21
C TYR A 75 1.01 4.75 -10.65
N GLN A 76 1.72 5.60 -11.40
CA GLN A 76 2.12 5.29 -12.78
C GLN A 76 3.02 4.04 -12.86
N LEU A 77 3.91 3.84 -11.88
CA LEU A 77 4.74 2.64 -11.80
C LEU A 77 3.91 1.39 -11.43
N MET A 78 2.87 1.55 -10.62
CA MET A 78 2.09 0.43 -10.06
C MET A 78 0.95 -0.05 -10.98
N LYS A 79 0.34 0.84 -11.79
CA LYS A 79 -0.91 0.56 -12.51
C LYS A 79 -0.84 -0.60 -13.50
N ASP A 80 0.33 -0.81 -14.10
CA ASP A 80 0.57 -1.88 -15.08
C ASP A 80 1.44 -3.02 -14.50
N SER A 81 1.63 -3.03 -13.18
CA SER A 81 2.44 -4.03 -12.49
C SER A 81 1.85 -5.44 -12.65
N LYS A 82 2.72 -6.41 -12.93
CA LYS A 82 2.38 -7.84 -12.93
C LYS A 82 2.84 -8.56 -11.66
N GLU A 83 3.54 -7.87 -10.77
CA GLU A 83 4.15 -8.47 -9.57
C GLU A 83 3.18 -8.55 -8.38
N PHE A 84 2.17 -7.68 -8.35
CA PHE A 84 1.13 -7.64 -7.32
C PHE A 84 -0.21 -7.17 -7.91
N ASN A 85 -1.30 -7.46 -7.21
CA ASN A 85 -2.65 -7.05 -7.60
C ASN A 85 -2.91 -5.61 -7.14
N PHE A 86 -2.60 -4.64 -8.00
CA PHE A 86 -2.80 -3.22 -7.68
C PHE A 86 -4.29 -2.84 -7.74
N PHE A 87 -4.82 -2.36 -6.62
CA PHE A 87 -6.20 -1.89 -6.50
C PHE A 87 -6.38 -0.46 -7.02
N GLY A 88 -5.35 0.37 -6.91
CA GLY A 88 -5.41 1.81 -7.16
C GLY A 88 -5.17 2.63 -5.91
N ASN A 89 -5.60 3.89 -5.94
CA ASN A 89 -5.55 4.77 -4.78
C ASN A 89 -6.60 4.36 -3.74
N ILE A 90 -6.26 4.52 -2.45
CA ILE A 90 -7.15 4.28 -1.33
C ILE A 90 -7.11 5.47 -0.36
N GLU A 91 -8.28 5.91 0.10
CA GLU A 91 -8.35 6.96 1.11
C GLU A 91 -8.26 6.38 2.53
N SER A 92 -7.72 7.16 3.47
CA SER A 92 -7.57 6.73 4.87
C SER A 92 -8.88 6.30 5.54
N ARG A 93 -10.01 6.93 5.18
CA ARG A 93 -11.35 6.56 5.67
C ARG A 93 -11.80 5.15 5.28
N ASP A 94 -11.13 4.53 4.31
CA ASP A 94 -11.48 3.20 3.81
C ASP A 94 -10.56 2.09 4.29
N LEU A 95 -9.54 2.40 5.10
CA LEU A 95 -8.60 1.42 5.66
C LEU A 95 -9.31 0.29 6.42
N PHE A 96 -10.40 0.63 7.13
CA PHE A 96 -11.19 -0.30 7.93
C PHE A 96 -12.22 -1.10 7.12
N LYS A 97 -12.51 -0.70 5.87
CA LYS A 97 -13.64 -1.21 5.06
C LYS A 97 -13.32 -2.44 4.21
N SER A 98 -12.22 -3.15 4.48
CA SER A 98 -11.87 -4.38 3.75
C SER A 98 -11.74 -4.19 2.23
N LYS A 99 -11.37 -2.98 1.77
CA LYS A 99 -11.16 -2.67 0.33
C LYS A 99 -9.83 -3.20 -0.21
N VAL A 100 -8.83 -3.35 0.65
CA VAL A 100 -7.49 -3.81 0.30
C VAL A 100 -6.89 -4.62 1.45
N ASP A 101 -5.89 -5.43 1.15
CA ASP A 101 -5.18 -6.30 2.09
C ASP A 101 -3.82 -5.71 2.51
N VAL A 102 -3.26 -4.87 1.63
CA VAL A 102 -2.00 -4.15 1.83
C VAL A 102 -2.21 -2.69 1.40
N VAL A 103 -1.67 -1.76 2.17
CA VAL A 103 -1.64 -0.32 1.89
C VAL A 103 -0.21 0.16 1.93
N VAL A 104 0.18 0.95 0.92
CA VAL A 104 1.50 1.56 0.87
C VAL A 104 1.47 3.08 0.96
N CYS A 105 2.42 3.64 1.71
CA CYS A 105 2.67 5.07 1.90
C CYS A 105 4.17 5.31 2.21
N ASP A 106 4.57 6.58 2.20
CA ASP A 106 5.83 7.01 2.81
C ASP A 106 5.68 7.03 4.34
N GLY A 107 6.80 7.12 5.05
CA GLY A 107 6.84 7.05 6.51
C GLY A 107 6.35 8.32 7.23
N TYR A 108 5.96 9.39 6.51
CA TYR A 108 5.42 10.62 7.12
C TYR A 108 3.89 10.70 7.08
N THR A 109 3.26 10.19 6.02
CA THR A 109 1.79 10.22 5.81
C THR A 109 1.03 9.39 6.86
#